data_AF-A0A853LW58-F1
#
_entry.id   AF-A0A853LW58-F1
#
_cell.length_a   1.000
_cell.length_b   1.000
_cell.length_c   1.000
_cell.angle_alpha   90.00
_cell.angle_beta   90.00
_cell.angle_gamma   90.00
#
_symmetry.space_group_name_H-M   'P 1'
#
loop_
_entity.id
_entity.type
_entity.pdbx_description
1 polymer ?
#
loop_
_entity_poly.entity_id
_entity_poly.type
_entity_poly.pdbx_seq_one_letter_code
_entity_poly.pdbx_strand_id
1 'polypeptide(L)'
;MKADAKQYEEDVRRLRGYATFGNFSDAQLQRLARVAHRTATTAALPLIHEQTPSDSCFILLSGEVGVYIGRDQVAALGPGEVIGESALHRGRLRSATVTTMGPAELLRIERDDLDTLLDEIPALREIVDASVARHVPVDLPPKPKPPFSRLGASVRTDLVERFEQAADSAGVDVATALEDALTRWIERDGKA
;
A
#
# COMPACT_ATOMS: atom_id res chain seq x y z
N MET A 1 1.02 10.54 23.63
CA MET A 1 0.43 9.61 24.62
C MET A 1 -1.10 9.65 24.73
N LYS A 2 -1.79 10.78 25.00
CA LYS A 2 -3.28 10.79 25.04
C LYS A 2 -3.96 10.73 23.66
N ALA A 3 -3.35 11.30 22.63
CA ALA A 3 -3.89 11.31 21.27
C ALA A 3 -3.85 9.90 20.64
N ASP A 4 -2.72 9.21 20.78
CA ASP A 4 -2.52 7.85 20.23
C ASP A 4 -3.49 6.84 20.86
N ALA A 5 -3.70 6.92 22.18
CA ALA A 5 -4.65 6.06 22.88
C ALA A 5 -6.09 6.23 22.38
N LYS A 6 -6.53 7.48 22.17
CA LYS A 6 -7.87 7.78 21.65
C LYS A 6 -8.03 7.30 20.20
N GLN A 7 -6.97 7.42 19.40
CA GLN A 7 -6.95 6.94 18.02
C GLN A 7 -7.11 5.41 17.97
N TYR A 8 -6.35 4.68 18.78
CA TYR A 8 -6.47 3.22 18.84
C TYR A 8 -7.85 2.74 19.28
N GLU A 9 -8.47 3.41 20.26
CA GLU A 9 -9.83 3.09 20.69
C GLU A 9 -10.86 3.32 19.58
N GLU A 10 -10.68 4.36 18.75
CA GLU A 10 -11.53 4.61 17.59
C GLU A 10 -11.33 3.53 16.51
N ASP A 11 -10.09 3.16 16.21
CA ASP A 11 -9.79 2.14 15.20
C ASP A 11 -10.36 0.78 15.62
N VAL A 12 -10.23 0.39 16.89
CA VAL A 12 -10.87 -0.81 17.44
C VAL A 12 -12.39 -0.77 17.27
N ARG A 13 -13.01 0.38 17.56
CA ARG A 13 -14.47 0.55 17.41
C ARG A 13 -14.91 0.42 15.96
N ARG A 14 -14.15 1.02 15.03
CA ARG A 14 -14.41 0.93 13.58
C ARG A 14 -14.29 -0.50 13.08
N LEU A 15 -13.17 -1.17 13.40
CA LEU A 15 -12.93 -2.56 13.00
C LEU A 15 -14.06 -3.48 13.47
N ARG A 16 -14.52 -3.33 14.73
CA ARG A 16 -15.65 -4.10 15.28
C ARG A 16 -16.96 -3.91 14.50
N GLY A 17 -17.11 -2.79 13.81
CA GLY A 17 -18.30 -2.48 13.01
C GLY A 17 -18.39 -3.27 11.69
N TYR A 18 -17.30 -3.87 11.22
CA TYR A 18 -17.31 -4.63 9.97
C TYR A 18 -17.49 -6.12 10.21
N ALA A 19 -18.34 -6.76 9.39
CA ALA A 19 -18.60 -8.19 9.47
C ALA A 19 -17.33 -9.03 9.32
N THR A 20 -16.36 -8.59 8.51
CA THR A 20 -15.04 -9.23 8.32
C THR A 20 -14.34 -9.48 9.66
N PHE A 21 -14.43 -8.55 10.61
CA PHE A 21 -13.77 -8.66 11.93
C PHE A 21 -14.73 -9.09 13.04
N GLY A 22 -15.94 -9.55 12.71
CA GLY A 22 -16.97 -9.92 13.69
C GLY A 22 -16.56 -11.05 14.64
N ASN A 23 -15.62 -11.90 14.22
CA ASN A 23 -15.12 -13.02 15.01
C ASN A 23 -13.87 -12.68 15.86
N PHE A 24 -13.42 -11.41 15.85
CA PHE A 24 -12.26 -10.99 16.61
C PHE A 24 -12.65 -10.66 18.05
N SER A 25 -11.86 -11.17 19.00
CA SER A 25 -11.93 -10.72 20.38
C SER A 25 -11.43 -9.28 20.53
N ASP A 26 -11.84 -8.61 21.61
CA ASP A 26 -11.38 -7.27 21.96
C ASP A 26 -9.86 -7.16 22.01
N ALA A 27 -9.17 -8.17 22.55
CA ALA A 27 -7.71 -8.22 22.62
C ALA A 27 -7.08 -8.31 21.22
N GLN A 28 -7.67 -9.09 20.31
CA GLN A 28 -7.18 -9.21 18.93
C GLN A 28 -7.37 -7.91 18.15
N LEU A 29 -8.52 -7.24 18.29
CA LEU A 29 -8.76 -5.93 17.66
C LEU A 29 -7.77 -4.88 18.20
N GLN A 30 -7.54 -4.86 19.51
CA GLN A 30 -6.56 -3.96 20.13
C GLN A 30 -5.13 -4.24 19.64
N ARG A 31 -4.76 -5.52 19.52
CA ARG A 31 -3.45 -5.92 19.02
C ARG A 31 -3.25 -5.46 17.57
N LEU A 32 -4.22 -5.72 16.70
CA LEU A 32 -4.23 -5.27 15.32
C LEU A 32 -4.12 -3.74 15.20
N ALA A 33 -4.97 -3.00 15.92
CA ALA A 33 -4.97 -1.53 15.88
C ALA A 33 -3.68 -0.89 16.41
N ARG A 34 -2.99 -1.54 17.36
CA ARG A 34 -1.72 -1.05 17.92
C ARG A 34 -0.53 -1.22 16.97
N VAL A 35 -0.55 -2.30 16.19
CA VAL A 35 0.52 -2.62 15.23
C VAL A 35 0.34 -1.84 13.93
N ALA A 36 -0.91 -1.60 13.52
CA ALA A 36 -1.17 -0.86 12.29
C ALA A 36 -0.91 0.65 12.41
N HIS A 37 -0.50 1.25 11.30
CA HIS A 37 -0.32 2.69 11.14
C HIS A 37 -1.51 3.31 10.40
N ARG A 38 -2.19 4.25 11.03
CA ARG A 38 -3.32 4.95 10.41
C ARG A 38 -2.83 5.94 9.36
N THR A 39 -3.44 5.89 8.18
CA THR A 39 -3.21 6.84 7.09
C THR A 39 -4.53 7.33 6.52
N ALA A 40 -4.53 8.52 5.92
CA ALA A 40 -5.71 9.11 5.32
C ALA A 40 -5.35 9.80 4.00
N THR A 41 -6.25 9.71 3.03
CA THR A 41 -6.16 10.41 1.74
C THR A 41 -7.31 11.40 1.66
N THR A 42 -7.08 12.56 1.04
CA THR A 42 -8.11 13.59 0.82
C THR A 42 -8.65 13.59 -0.62
N ALA A 43 -7.99 12.86 -1.51
CA ALA A 43 -8.35 12.69 -2.92
C ALA A 43 -7.94 11.29 -3.39
N ALA A 44 -8.25 10.99 -4.65
CA ALA A 44 -7.82 9.75 -5.27
C ALA A 44 -6.29 9.63 -5.28
N LEU A 45 -5.78 8.52 -4.76
CA LEU A 45 -4.36 8.26 -4.58
C LEU A 45 -4.06 6.77 -4.84
N PRO A 46 -3.10 6.43 -5.71
CA PRO A 46 -2.65 5.06 -5.87
C PRO A 46 -1.90 4.61 -4.61
N LEU A 47 -2.43 3.60 -3.94
CA LEU A 47 -1.84 2.99 -2.74
C LEU A 47 -0.87 1.86 -3.09
N ILE A 48 -1.21 1.10 -4.14
CA ILE A 48 -0.46 -0.06 -4.61
C ILE A 48 -0.32 0.07 -6.11
N HIS A 49 0.87 -0.24 -6.64
CA HIS A 49 1.10 -0.35 -8.06
C HIS A 49 1.29 -1.81 -8.46
N GLU A 50 0.66 -2.23 -9.56
CA GLU A 50 0.93 -3.55 -10.13
C GLU A 50 2.41 -3.70 -10.55
N GLN A 51 2.92 -4.94 -10.49
CA GLN A 51 4.29 -5.31 -10.84
C GLN A 51 5.38 -4.70 -9.95
N THR A 52 5.02 -4.20 -8.76
CA THR A 52 6.00 -3.79 -7.74
C THR A 52 6.15 -4.85 -6.64
N PRO A 53 7.26 -4.83 -5.90
CA PRO A 53 7.36 -5.58 -4.64
C PRO A 53 6.23 -5.19 -3.67
N SER A 54 5.94 -6.09 -2.74
CA SER A 54 4.95 -5.91 -1.68
C SER A 54 5.65 -5.85 -0.33
N ASP A 55 5.50 -4.75 0.38
CA ASP A 55 6.06 -4.52 1.72
C ASP A 55 4.98 -4.34 2.80
N SER A 56 3.72 -4.12 2.40
CA SER A 56 2.62 -3.78 3.30
C SER A 56 1.25 -4.21 2.77
N CYS A 57 0.26 -4.30 3.64
CA CYS A 57 -1.16 -4.39 3.26
C CYS A 57 -1.97 -3.30 3.97
N PHE A 58 -3.22 -3.15 3.55
CA PHE A 58 -4.11 -2.12 4.07
C PHE A 58 -5.45 -2.72 4.52
N ILE A 59 -6.05 -2.12 5.54
CA ILE A 59 -7.45 -2.33 5.89
C ILE A 59 -8.18 -1.01 5.64
N LEU A 60 -9.23 -1.02 4.84
CA LEU A 60 -10.00 0.19 4.53
C LEU A 60 -10.99 0.49 5.67
N LEU A 61 -10.86 1.65 6.32
CA LEU A 61 -11.78 2.10 7.38
C LEU A 61 -12.89 3.01 6.84
N SER A 62 -12.64 3.77 5.78
CA SER A 62 -13.65 4.62 5.16
C SER A 62 -13.28 4.93 3.71
N GLY A 63 -14.27 5.30 2.90
CA GLY A 63 -14.09 5.55 1.47
C GLY A 63 -14.23 4.29 0.62
N GLU A 64 -13.74 4.38 -0.61
CA GLU A 64 -13.80 3.32 -1.63
C GLU A 64 -12.46 3.28 -2.38
N VAL A 65 -12.03 2.08 -2.77
CA VAL A 65 -10.85 1.89 -3.62
C VAL A 65 -11.23 1.14 -4.89
N GLY A 66 -10.66 1.55 -6.03
CA GLY A 66 -10.71 0.82 -7.28
C GLY A 66 -9.49 -0.09 -7.42
N VAL A 67 -9.71 -1.30 -7.93
CA VAL A 67 -8.66 -2.27 -8.29
C VAL A 67 -8.55 -2.32 -9.80
N TYR A 68 -7.33 -2.12 -10.31
CA TYR A 68 -7.05 -1.96 -11.73
C TYR A 68 -5.98 -2.94 -12.20
N ILE A 69 -6.22 -3.53 -13.38
CA ILE A 69 -5.21 -4.31 -14.10
C ILE A 69 -4.95 -3.57 -15.42
N GLY A 70 -3.73 -3.03 -15.57
CA GLY A 70 -3.45 -2.08 -16.63
C GLY A 70 -4.34 -0.83 -16.51
N ARG A 71 -5.32 -0.69 -17.41
CA ARG A 71 -6.28 0.44 -17.42
C ARG A 71 -7.70 0.04 -17.02
N ASP A 72 -7.97 -1.25 -16.90
CA ASP A 72 -9.32 -1.76 -16.68
C ASP A 72 -9.57 -1.87 -15.18
N GLN A 73 -10.67 -1.27 -14.73
CA GLN A 73 -11.14 -1.46 -13.35
C GLN A 73 -11.82 -2.81 -13.25
N VAL A 74 -11.24 -3.71 -12.44
CA VAL A 74 -11.71 -5.10 -12.29
C VAL A 74 -12.52 -5.32 -11.03
N ALA A 75 -12.37 -4.45 -10.02
CA ALA A 75 -13.17 -4.47 -8.80
C ALA A 75 -13.22 -3.09 -8.13
N ALA A 76 -14.15 -2.94 -7.20
CA ALA A 76 -14.20 -1.86 -6.23
C ALA A 76 -14.35 -2.47 -4.84
N LEU A 77 -13.59 -1.97 -3.86
CA LEU A 77 -13.58 -2.46 -2.48
C LEU A 77 -13.99 -1.35 -1.53
N GLY A 78 -14.78 -1.72 -0.51
CA GLY A 78 -15.32 -0.82 0.49
C GLY A 78 -14.73 -1.05 1.89
N PRO A 79 -15.23 -0.30 2.89
CA PRO A 79 -14.73 -0.39 4.26
C PRO A 79 -14.86 -1.81 4.84
N GLY A 80 -13.85 -2.24 5.59
CA GLY A 80 -13.73 -3.57 6.17
C GLY A 80 -13.01 -4.60 5.30
N GLU A 81 -12.64 -4.24 4.06
CA GLU A 81 -11.84 -5.08 3.17
C GLU A 81 -10.34 -4.97 3.49
N VAL A 82 -9.64 -6.10 3.33
CA VAL A 82 -8.17 -6.19 3.40
C VAL A 82 -7.63 -6.13 1.97
N ILE A 83 -6.61 -5.30 1.76
CA ILE A 83 -6.10 -4.94 0.43
C ILE A 83 -4.60 -5.22 0.37
N GLY A 84 -4.17 -5.93 -0.69
CA GLY A 84 -2.77 -6.14 -1.02
C GLY A 84 -2.09 -7.30 -0.27
N GLU A 85 -2.85 -8.00 0.56
CA GLU A 85 -2.44 -9.21 1.31
C GLU A 85 -1.97 -10.34 0.40
N SER A 86 -2.55 -10.45 -0.80
CA SER A 86 -2.26 -11.54 -1.75
C SER A 86 -0.79 -11.61 -2.19
N ALA A 87 -0.13 -10.45 -2.36
CA ALA A 87 1.27 -10.39 -2.77
C ALA A 87 2.24 -10.70 -1.61
N LEU A 88 1.87 -10.33 -0.38
CA LEU A 88 2.64 -10.68 0.82
C LEU A 88 2.62 -12.19 1.04
N HIS A 89 1.44 -12.80 1.01
CA HIS A 89 1.26 -14.22 1.27
C HIS A 89 1.92 -15.11 0.20
N ARG A 90 1.87 -14.73 -1.08
CA ARG A 90 2.41 -15.55 -2.18
C ARG A 90 3.88 -15.27 -2.50
N GLY A 91 4.50 -14.25 -1.89
CA GLY A 91 5.87 -13.82 -2.22
C GLY A 91 6.04 -13.36 -3.67
N ARG A 92 4.98 -12.83 -4.28
CA ARG A 92 4.95 -12.40 -5.69
C ARG A 92 4.86 -10.87 -5.80
N LEU A 93 5.12 -10.35 -6.99
CA LEU A 93 4.81 -8.94 -7.31
C LEU A 93 3.30 -8.69 -7.17
N ARG A 94 2.95 -7.42 -6.93
CA ARG A 94 1.55 -6.98 -6.90
C ARG A 94 0.85 -7.29 -8.23
N SER A 95 -0.32 -7.91 -8.18
CA SER A 95 -1.08 -8.32 -9.37
C SER A 95 -2.00 -7.24 -9.93
N ALA A 96 -2.22 -6.15 -9.19
CA ALA A 96 -3.11 -5.07 -9.58
C ALA A 96 -2.66 -3.76 -8.92
N THR A 97 -3.04 -2.65 -9.54
CA THR A 97 -2.95 -1.31 -8.97
C THR A 97 -4.20 -1.07 -8.12
N VAL A 98 -4.04 -0.51 -6.92
CA VAL A 98 -5.18 -0.15 -6.07
C VAL A 98 -5.12 1.34 -5.78
N THR A 99 -6.22 2.04 -6.05
CA THR A 99 -6.30 3.50 -5.97
C THR A 99 -7.52 3.89 -5.17
N THR A 100 -7.38 4.78 -4.19
CA THR A 100 -8.54 5.39 -3.53
C THR A 100 -9.33 6.19 -4.56
N MET A 101 -10.65 6.16 -4.49
CA MET A 101 -11.52 6.89 -5.43
C MET A 101 -11.88 8.30 -4.93
N GLY A 102 -11.41 8.66 -3.73
CA GLY A 102 -11.68 9.93 -3.07
C GLY A 102 -11.07 9.96 -1.66
N PRO A 103 -11.63 10.75 -0.73
CA PRO A 103 -11.22 10.71 0.66
C PRO A 103 -11.38 9.31 1.27
N ALA A 104 -10.34 8.81 1.90
CA ALA A 104 -10.33 7.47 2.50
C ALA A 104 -9.45 7.44 3.75
N GLU A 105 -9.77 6.57 4.69
CA GLU A 105 -8.94 6.30 5.87
C GLU A 105 -8.60 4.82 5.90
N LEU A 106 -7.34 4.49 6.16
CA LEU A 106 -6.82 3.13 6.11
C LEU A 106 -5.92 2.84 7.30
N LEU A 107 -5.80 1.56 7.63
CA LEU A 107 -4.75 1.02 8.48
C LEU A 107 -3.72 0.33 7.60
N ARG A 108 -2.48 0.83 7.58
CA ARG A 108 -1.34 0.21 6.91
C ARG A 108 -0.66 -0.75 7.89
N ILE A 109 -0.34 -1.96 7.43
CA ILE A 109 0.37 -2.98 8.20
C ILE A 109 1.58 -3.39 7.36
N GLU A 110 2.78 -3.25 7.92
CA GLU A 110 4.00 -3.70 7.25
C GLU A 110 4.09 -5.22 7.21
N ARG A 111 4.93 -5.77 6.32
CA ARG A 111 5.08 -7.22 6.10
C ARG A 111 5.40 -7.97 7.39
N ASP A 112 6.44 -7.55 8.10
CA ASP A 112 6.94 -8.26 9.29
C ASP A 112 5.90 -8.23 10.42
N ASP A 113 5.18 -7.13 10.52
CA ASP A 113 4.06 -6.95 11.43
C ASP A 113 2.86 -7.82 11.06
N LEU A 114 2.54 -7.93 9.76
CA LEU A 114 1.50 -8.83 9.27
C LEU A 114 1.84 -10.28 9.59
N ASP A 115 3.07 -10.71 9.30
CA ASP A 115 3.51 -12.08 9.56
C ASP A 115 3.34 -12.43 11.05
N THR A 116 3.75 -11.51 11.94
CA THR A 116 3.55 -11.64 13.40
C THR A 116 2.06 -11.72 13.76
N LEU A 117 1.22 -10.84 13.19
CA LEU A 117 -0.22 -10.83 13.45
C LEU A 117 -0.92 -12.09 12.95
N LEU A 118 -0.49 -12.67 11.82
CA LEU A 118 -1.05 -13.91 11.28
C LEU A 118 -0.73 -15.12 12.17
N ASP A 119 0.40 -15.10 12.87
CA ASP A 119 0.77 -16.13 13.85
C ASP A 119 0.00 -15.96 15.17
N GLU A 120 -0.23 -14.72 15.61
CA GLU A 120 -0.94 -14.41 16.87
C GLU A 120 -2.47 -14.45 16.75
N ILE A 121 -3.02 -14.17 15.57
CA ILE A 121 -4.46 -13.98 15.33
C ILE A 121 -4.94 -14.93 14.22
N PRO A 122 -5.36 -16.16 14.57
CA PRO A 122 -5.87 -17.13 13.60
C PRO A 122 -7.03 -16.60 12.74
N ALA A 123 -7.93 -15.80 13.33
CA ALA A 123 -9.04 -15.19 12.61
C ALA A 123 -8.58 -14.21 11.50
N LEU A 124 -7.43 -13.54 11.68
CA LEU A 124 -6.85 -12.68 10.63
C LEU A 124 -6.29 -13.51 9.48
N ARG A 125 -5.65 -14.64 9.81
CA ARG A 125 -5.18 -15.60 8.82
C ARG A 125 -6.32 -16.14 7.97
N GLU A 126 -7.43 -16.52 8.58
CA GLU A 126 -8.63 -16.96 7.85
C GLU A 126 -9.14 -15.91 6.87
N ILE A 127 -9.19 -14.63 7.28
CA ILE A 127 -9.60 -13.52 6.39
C ILE A 127 -8.63 -13.38 5.22
N VAL A 128 -7.33 -13.38 5.49
CA VAL A 128 -6.29 -13.21 4.47
C VAL A 128 -6.33 -14.39 3.50
N ASP A 129 -6.37 -15.63 3.99
CA ASP A 129 -6.43 -16.82 3.16
C ASP A 129 -7.71 -16.85 2.31
N ALA A 130 -8.86 -16.49 2.88
CA ALA A 130 -10.12 -16.36 2.14
C ALA A 130 -10.05 -15.26 1.07
N SER A 131 -9.42 -14.13 1.37
CA SER A 131 -9.17 -13.07 0.39
C SER A 131 -8.28 -13.57 -0.75
N VAL A 132 -7.16 -14.22 -0.42
CA VAL A 132 -6.24 -14.79 -1.41
C VAL A 132 -6.93 -15.85 -2.28
N ALA A 133 -7.83 -16.66 -1.72
CA ALA A 133 -8.58 -17.67 -2.46
C ALA A 133 -9.59 -17.06 -3.46
N ARG A 134 -10.18 -15.91 -3.11
CA ARG A 134 -11.08 -15.15 -4.02
C ARG A 134 -10.33 -14.49 -5.17
N HIS A 135 -9.03 -14.23 -5.01
CA HIS A 135 -8.20 -13.65 -6.06
C HIS A 135 -7.73 -14.70 -7.07
N VAL A 136 -8.29 -14.64 -8.27
CA VAL A 136 -7.78 -15.37 -9.43
C VAL A 136 -6.32 -14.95 -9.67
N PRO A 137 -5.35 -15.88 -9.77
CA PRO A 137 -4.00 -15.53 -10.18
C PRO A 137 -4.05 -14.90 -11.57
N VAL A 138 -3.79 -13.60 -11.66
CA VAL A 138 -3.62 -12.92 -12.93
C VAL A 138 -2.17 -13.09 -13.33
N ASP A 139 -1.93 -13.88 -14.37
CA ASP A 139 -0.63 -13.92 -15.03
C ASP A 139 -0.49 -12.66 -15.88
N LEU A 140 0.09 -11.61 -15.29
CA LEU A 140 0.31 -10.36 -16.00
C LEU A 140 1.50 -10.53 -16.94
N PRO A 141 1.35 -10.26 -18.26
CA PRO A 141 2.52 -10.19 -19.13
C PRO A 141 3.49 -9.15 -18.57
N PRO A 142 4.82 -9.39 -18.64
CA PRO A 142 5.80 -8.42 -18.18
C PRO A 142 5.56 -7.10 -18.90
N LYS A 143 5.44 -6.01 -18.13
CA LYS A 143 5.35 -4.66 -18.72
C LYS A 143 6.52 -4.51 -19.70
N PRO A 144 6.27 -4.08 -20.96
CA PRO A 144 7.35 -3.85 -21.89
C PRO A 144 8.34 -2.91 -21.22
N LYS A 145 9.61 -3.33 -21.12
CA LYS A 145 10.66 -2.46 -20.61
C LYS A 145 10.55 -1.17 -21.41
N PRO A 146 10.34 0.00 -20.77
CA PRO A 146 10.39 1.24 -21.51
C PRO A 146 11.73 1.22 -22.25
N PRO A 147 11.75 1.56 -23.55
CA PRO A 147 13.02 1.72 -24.22
C PRO A 147 13.83 2.66 -23.34
N PHE A 148 15.04 2.25 -22.94
CA PHE A 148 15.97 3.15 -22.29
C PHE A 148 16.23 4.29 -23.28
N SER A 149 15.39 5.31 -23.27
CA SER A 149 15.73 6.58 -23.87
C SER A 149 16.85 7.09 -22.99
N ARG A 150 18.05 7.23 -23.55
CA ARG A 150 18.96 8.25 -23.04
C ARG A 150 18.09 9.49 -22.88
N LEU A 151 18.05 10.08 -21.69
CA LEU A 151 17.44 11.39 -21.46
C LEU A 151 18.15 12.37 -22.40
N GLY A 152 17.64 12.45 -23.63
CA GLY A 152 18.16 13.24 -24.73
C GLY A 152 17.22 14.38 -25.07
N ALA A 153 16.22 14.65 -24.22
CA ALA A 153 15.33 15.76 -24.40
C ALA A 153 15.87 16.93 -23.57
N SER A 154 16.05 18.09 -24.21
CA SER A 154 15.84 19.35 -23.51
C SER A 154 14.46 19.30 -22.86
N VAL A 155 14.42 18.90 -21.59
CA VAL A 155 13.23 19.03 -20.77
C VAL A 155 12.97 20.52 -20.66
N ARG A 156 11.76 20.97 -20.99
CA ARG A 156 11.45 22.39 -20.82
C ARG A 156 11.56 22.73 -19.34
N THR A 157 12.20 23.86 -19.02
CA THR A 157 12.46 24.30 -17.65
C THR A 157 11.17 24.36 -16.82
N ASP A 158 10.04 24.73 -17.44
CA ASP A 158 8.74 24.78 -16.76
C ASP A 158 8.25 23.41 -16.26
N LEU A 159 8.63 22.32 -16.93
CA LEU A 159 8.27 20.97 -16.51
C LEU A 159 9.16 20.50 -15.35
N VAL A 160 10.44 20.89 -15.35
CA VAL A 160 11.39 20.59 -14.27
C VAL A 160 10.94 21.31 -13.00
N GLU A 161 10.65 22.61 -13.09
CA GLU A 161 10.16 23.42 -11.96
C GLU A 161 8.87 22.85 -11.37
N ARG A 162 7.91 22.46 -12.22
CA ARG A 162 6.66 21.84 -11.76
C ARG A 162 6.87 20.48 -11.09
N PHE A 163 7.86 19.72 -11.55
CA PHE A 163 8.21 18.44 -10.94
C PHE A 163 8.89 18.63 -9.59
N GLU A 164 9.88 19.52 -9.49
CA GLU A 164 10.56 19.88 -8.24
C GLU A 164 9.56 20.40 -7.22
N GLN A 165 8.66 21.30 -7.61
CA GLN A 165 7.63 21.83 -6.73
C GLN A 165 6.64 20.75 -6.24
N ALA A 166 6.31 19.78 -7.10
CA ALA A 166 5.46 18.66 -6.71
C ALA A 166 6.17 17.71 -5.73
N ALA A 167 7.47 17.48 -5.92
CA ALA A 167 8.29 16.65 -5.06
C ALA A 167 8.51 17.30 -3.68
N ASP A 168 8.81 18.60 -3.65
CA ASP A 168 8.92 19.38 -2.41
C ASP A 168 7.62 19.37 -1.62
N SER A 169 6.48 19.51 -2.32
CA SER A 169 5.15 19.40 -1.71
C SER A 169 4.88 18.01 -1.13
N ALA A 170 5.53 16.98 -1.66
CA ALA A 170 5.51 15.61 -1.15
C ALA A 170 6.60 15.34 -0.08
N GLY A 171 7.38 16.36 0.31
CA GLY A 171 8.47 16.24 1.29
C GLY A 171 9.72 15.54 0.74
N VAL A 172 9.87 15.47 -0.59
CA VAL A 172 10.99 14.83 -1.27
C VAL A 172 11.79 15.89 -2.01
N ASP A 173 12.97 16.23 -1.50
CA ASP A 173 13.93 17.00 -2.31
C ASP A 173 14.50 16.10 -3.40
N VAL A 174 14.21 16.45 -4.66
CA VAL A 174 14.61 15.67 -5.84
C VAL A 174 16.12 15.56 -5.94
N ALA A 175 16.86 16.63 -5.62
CA ALA A 175 18.31 16.65 -5.72
C ALA A 175 18.92 15.68 -4.70
N THR A 176 18.55 15.80 -3.43
CA THR A 176 19.00 14.90 -2.36
C THR A 176 18.58 13.45 -2.64
N ALA A 177 17.33 13.20 -3.07
CA ALA A 177 16.85 11.85 -3.37
C ALA A 177 17.61 11.20 -4.53
N LEU A 178 17.98 11.97 -5.55
CA LEU A 178 18.78 11.49 -6.68
C LEU A 178 20.22 11.21 -6.25
N GLU A 179 20.84 12.10 -5.48
CA GLU A 179 22.19 11.90 -4.93
C GLU A 179 22.27 10.65 -4.06
N ASP A 180 21.31 10.45 -3.15
CA ASP A 180 21.22 9.26 -2.30
C ASP A 180 20.99 7.98 -3.11
N ALA A 181 20.19 8.06 -4.18
CA ALA A 181 19.95 6.91 -5.05
C ALA A 181 21.20 6.54 -5.86
N LEU A 182 21.91 7.53 -6.41
CA LEU A 182 23.15 7.32 -7.16
C LEU A 182 24.26 6.81 -6.26
N THR A 183 24.40 7.35 -5.05
CA THR A 183 25.39 6.90 -4.07
C THR A 183 25.18 5.44 -3.71
N ARG A 184 23.94 5.05 -3.35
CA ARG A 184 23.59 3.64 -3.07
C ARG A 184 23.82 2.73 -4.26
N TRP A 185 23.56 3.20 -5.49
CA TRP A 185 23.81 2.44 -6.70
C TRP A 185 25.30 2.21 -6.94
N ILE A 186 26.14 3.24 -6.79
CA ILE A 186 27.61 3.14 -6.92
C ILE A 186 28.18 2.22 -5.82
N GLU A 187 27.69 2.30 -4.59
CA GLU A 187 28.14 1.42 -3.51
C GLU A 187 27.82 -0.05 -3.78
N ARG A 188 26.65 -0.32 -4.38
CA ARG A 188 26.19 -1.67 -4.70
C ARG A 188 26.86 -2.25 -5.94
N ASP A 189 26.98 -1.45 -6.99
CA ASP A 189 27.34 -1.91 -8.34
C ASP A 189 28.75 -1.43 -8.79
N GLY A 190 29.45 -0.61 -7.97
CA GLY A 190 30.78 -0.06 -8.25
C GLY A 190 31.98 -0.89 -7.75
N LYS A 191 31.74 -2.09 -7.20
CA LYS A 191 32.79 -3.11 -7.01
C LYS A 191 32.69 -4.14 -8.14
N ALA A 192 33.22 -3.79 -9.30
CA ALA A 192 33.57 -4.73 -10.36
C ALA A 192 35.06 -4.59 -10.68
#